data_AF-A0A3C0NYU9-F1
#
_entry.id   AF-A0A3C0NYU9-F1
#
_cell.length_a   1.000
_cell.length_b   1.000
_cell.length_c   1.000
_cell.angle_alpha   90.00
_cell.angle_beta   90.00
_cell.angle_gamma   90.00
#
_symmetry.space_group_name_H-M   'P 1'
#
loop_
_entity.id
_entity.type
_entity.pdbx_description
1 polymer ?
#
loop_
_entity_poly.entity_id
_entity_poly.type
_entity_poly.pdbx_seq_one_letter_code
_entity_poly.pdbx_strand_id
1 'polypeptide(L)'
;GTQMRAVGEVMSIGKTYKEAFQKAVRSLEKDRYGLGHVKDFDTWTKEKLLNGISTASSERHFMMYEAIRKGASVEEIYERTHIKHYFIEQMKELVEEEEEIVKFRGSLPSDELLIQAKKDGFADRYLSEILEIPEEAIRNKRIGLGVEEAWHGVHVSGTQDSAYYYSTYNAPDANPVSYDKP
;
A
#
# COMPACT_ATOMS: atom_id res chain seq x y z
N GLY A 1 23.68 -2.43 3.24
CA GLY A 1 24.79 -3.18 2.62
C GLY A 1 24.69 -4.63 3.05
N THR A 2 25.74 -5.42 2.87
CA THR A 2 25.74 -6.85 3.24
C THR A 2 25.62 -7.10 4.74
N GLN A 3 26.12 -6.17 5.57
CA GLN A 3 25.91 -6.19 7.01
C GLN A 3 24.49 -5.73 7.37
N MET A 4 23.76 -6.55 8.13
CA MET A 4 22.43 -6.22 8.63
C MET A 4 22.49 -5.02 9.59
N ARG A 5 21.59 -4.06 9.35
CA ARG A 5 21.37 -2.88 10.21
C ARG A 5 19.91 -2.73 10.63
N ALA A 6 19.03 -3.61 10.16
CA ALA A 6 17.64 -3.63 10.56
C ALA A 6 17.53 -4.12 12.02
N VAL A 7 16.66 -3.50 12.79
CA VAL A 7 16.37 -3.86 14.19
C VAL A 7 15.08 -4.67 14.34
N GLY A 8 14.35 -4.86 13.23
CA GLY A 8 13.10 -5.59 13.17
C GLY A 8 12.60 -5.71 11.73
N GLU A 9 11.54 -6.49 11.56
CA GLU A 9 10.88 -6.74 10.28
C GLU A 9 9.37 -6.82 10.47
N VAL A 10 8.63 -6.64 9.38
CA VAL A 10 7.18 -6.74 9.35
C VAL A 10 6.76 -7.68 8.25
N MET A 11 5.64 -8.37 8.45
CA MET A 11 5.03 -9.25 7.46
C MET A 11 3.58 -8.85 7.26
N SER A 12 3.12 -8.93 6.02
CA SER A 12 1.72 -8.71 5.66
C SER A 12 1.27 -9.72 4.62
N ILE A 13 0.00 -10.09 4.68
CA ILE A 13 -0.64 -10.99 3.72
C ILE A 13 -1.72 -10.20 2.97
N GLY A 14 -1.74 -10.32 1.65
CA GLY A 14 -2.77 -9.78 0.75
C GLY A 14 -2.97 -10.74 -0.42
N LYS A 15 -4.11 -10.63 -1.10
CA LYS A 15 -4.41 -11.43 -2.31
C LYS A 15 -3.69 -10.88 -3.54
N THR A 16 -3.28 -9.61 -3.50
CA THR A 16 -2.48 -8.95 -4.54
C THR A 16 -1.17 -8.41 -3.97
N TYR A 17 -0.18 -8.19 -4.85
CA TYR A 17 1.08 -7.59 -4.44
C TYR A 17 0.88 -6.19 -3.85
N LYS A 18 0.08 -5.33 -4.51
CA LYS A 18 -0.19 -3.96 -4.06
C LYS A 18 -0.81 -3.93 -2.65
N GLU A 19 -1.83 -4.76 -2.43
CA GLU A 19 -2.49 -4.88 -1.13
C GLU A 19 -1.52 -5.30 -0.04
N ALA A 20 -0.73 -6.35 -0.29
CA ALA A 20 0.29 -6.81 0.64
C ALA A 20 1.36 -5.74 0.88
N PHE A 21 1.86 -5.09 -0.17
CA PHE A 21 2.92 -4.10 -0.07
C PHE A 21 2.50 -2.87 0.75
N GLN A 22 1.32 -2.30 0.48
CA GLN A 22 0.81 -1.18 1.26
C GLN A 22 0.47 -1.57 2.71
N LYS A 23 0.05 -2.83 2.95
CA LYS A 23 -0.09 -3.38 4.31
C LYS A 23 1.24 -3.42 5.04
N ALA A 24 2.30 -3.93 4.41
CA ALA A 24 3.63 -3.95 5.00
C ALA A 24 4.11 -2.53 5.36
N VAL A 25 3.94 -1.56 4.44
CA VAL A 25 4.37 -0.16 4.65
C VAL A 25 3.72 0.44 5.89
N ARG A 26 2.40 0.30 6.06
CA ARG A 26 1.71 0.85 7.24
C ARG A 26 1.97 0.09 8.54
N SER A 27 2.40 -1.15 8.45
CA SER A 27 2.82 -1.94 9.62
C SER A 27 4.22 -1.59 10.12
N LEU A 28 4.98 -0.72 9.43
CA LEU A 28 6.35 -0.37 9.83
C LEU A 28 6.48 0.43 11.13
N GLU A 29 5.37 0.91 11.72
CA GLU A 29 5.34 1.71 12.95
C GLU A 29 6.23 2.97 12.87
N LYS A 30 6.23 3.63 11.70
CA LYS A 30 7.02 4.85 11.42
C LYS A 30 6.16 6.03 11.01
N ASP A 31 4.88 6.03 11.40
CA ASP A 31 3.88 7.02 10.99
C ASP A 31 3.81 7.19 9.46
N ARG A 32 3.83 6.06 8.73
CA ARG A 32 3.71 6.03 7.27
C ARG A 32 2.48 5.22 6.91
N TYR A 33 1.50 5.84 6.27
CA TYR A 33 0.24 5.18 5.90
C TYR A 33 0.16 4.81 4.42
N GLY A 34 1.12 5.27 3.61
CA GLY A 34 1.27 5.00 2.19
C GLY A 34 2.71 5.23 1.71
N LEU A 35 2.90 5.24 0.39
CA LEU A 35 4.22 5.30 -0.24
C LEU A 35 4.66 6.72 -0.62
N GLY A 36 3.72 7.61 -0.89
CA GLY A 36 3.99 9.00 -1.26
C GLY A 36 4.09 9.93 -0.05
N HIS A 37 4.59 11.14 -0.29
CA HIS A 37 4.67 12.23 0.69
C HIS A 37 5.45 11.88 1.97
N VAL A 38 6.36 10.91 1.89
CA VAL A 38 7.24 10.56 2.99
C VAL A 38 8.40 11.56 3.03
N LYS A 39 8.56 12.23 4.18
CA LYS A 39 9.53 13.31 4.38
C LYS A 39 9.30 14.46 3.38
N ASP A 40 10.33 14.89 2.68
CA ASP A 40 10.32 15.96 1.67
C ASP A 40 10.64 15.42 0.27
N PHE A 41 10.53 14.10 0.04
CA PHE A 41 10.94 13.48 -1.22
C PHE A 41 10.10 13.94 -2.43
N ASP A 42 8.84 14.28 -2.19
CA ASP A 42 7.95 14.88 -3.19
C ASP A 42 8.40 16.28 -3.64
N THR A 43 9.20 16.98 -2.83
CA THR A 43 9.81 18.27 -3.21
C THR A 43 11.08 18.11 -4.06
N TRP A 44 11.67 16.90 -4.12
CA TRP A 44 12.92 16.66 -4.83
C TRP A 44 12.72 16.61 -6.35
N THR A 45 13.78 16.83 -7.12
CA THR A 45 13.74 16.62 -8.57
C THR A 45 13.81 15.13 -8.90
N LYS A 46 13.29 14.74 -10.08
CA LYS A 46 13.44 13.37 -10.63
C LYS A 46 14.89 12.92 -10.57
N GLU A 47 15.83 13.77 -11.00
CA GLU A 47 17.26 13.45 -11.00
C GLU A 47 17.82 13.18 -9.59
N LYS A 48 17.45 14.03 -8.61
CA LYS A 48 17.87 13.83 -7.21
C LYS A 48 17.34 12.51 -6.66
N LEU A 49 16.11 12.13 -6.99
CA LEU A 49 15.51 10.86 -6.57
C LEU A 49 16.19 9.66 -7.25
N LEU A 50 16.45 9.73 -8.56
CA LEU A 50 17.17 8.69 -9.30
C LEU A 50 18.59 8.46 -8.75
N ASN A 51 19.29 9.54 -8.40
CA ASN A 51 20.58 9.45 -7.71
C ASN A 51 20.43 8.82 -6.32
N GLY A 52 19.40 9.19 -5.56
CA GLY A 52 19.11 8.65 -4.23
C GLY A 52 18.81 7.14 -4.22
N ILE A 53 18.06 6.63 -5.20
CA ILE A 53 17.69 5.20 -5.26
C ILE A 53 18.86 4.30 -5.68
N SER A 54 19.89 4.85 -6.34
CA SER A 54 21.06 4.09 -6.78
C SER A 54 21.76 3.38 -5.61
N THR A 55 21.70 3.94 -4.40
CA THR A 55 22.23 3.32 -3.18
C THR A 55 21.14 2.69 -2.32
N ALA A 56 21.38 1.44 -1.91
CA ALA A 56 20.78 0.70 -0.80
C ALA A 56 20.35 1.55 0.41
N SER A 57 19.08 1.95 0.56
CA SER A 57 18.61 2.59 1.80
C SER A 57 17.23 2.13 2.24
N SER A 58 16.92 2.34 3.53
CA SER A 58 15.59 2.09 4.11
C SER A 58 14.50 2.99 3.52
N GLU A 59 14.90 4.05 2.80
CA GLU A 59 14.00 5.03 2.19
C GLU A 59 13.80 4.79 0.69
N ARG A 60 14.48 3.79 0.11
CA ARG A 60 14.56 3.59 -1.35
C ARG A 60 13.19 3.47 -2.00
N HIS A 61 12.27 2.68 -1.44
CA HIS A 61 10.94 2.47 -2.04
C HIS A 61 10.12 3.76 -2.11
N PHE A 62 10.23 4.65 -1.11
CA PHE A 62 9.53 5.94 -1.09
C PHE A 62 10.14 6.91 -2.12
N MET A 63 11.48 6.94 -2.25
CA MET A 63 12.13 7.71 -3.30
C MET A 63 11.81 7.18 -4.71
N MET A 64 11.66 5.86 -4.88
CA MET A 64 11.22 5.26 -6.16
C MET A 64 9.81 5.71 -6.50
N TYR A 65 8.89 5.71 -5.52
CA TYR A 65 7.51 6.14 -5.71
C TYR A 65 7.43 7.59 -6.21
N GLU A 66 8.14 8.51 -5.56
CA GLU A 66 8.22 9.91 -6.00
C GLU A 66 8.96 10.09 -7.33
N ALA A 67 9.96 9.27 -7.63
CA ALA A 67 10.66 9.32 -8.91
C ALA A 67 9.71 8.96 -10.06
N ILE A 68 8.90 7.90 -9.88
CA ILE A 68 7.89 7.47 -10.85
C ILE A 68 6.83 8.56 -11.03
N ARG A 69 6.33 9.16 -9.94
CA ARG A 69 5.42 10.31 -9.98
C ARG A 69 5.98 11.47 -10.81
N LYS A 70 7.30 11.69 -10.75
CA LYS A 70 8.00 12.72 -11.53
C LYS A 70 8.43 12.27 -12.93
N GLY A 71 7.85 11.18 -13.44
CA GLY A 71 8.06 10.70 -14.80
C GLY A 71 9.35 9.89 -14.99
N ALA A 72 9.87 9.24 -13.94
CA ALA A 72 10.86 8.19 -14.14
C ALA A 72 10.18 6.96 -14.76
N SER A 73 10.78 6.46 -15.83
CA SER A 73 10.36 5.21 -16.48
C SER A 73 10.72 4.00 -15.62
N VAL A 74 10.01 2.89 -15.86
CA VAL A 74 10.33 1.59 -15.24
C VAL A 74 11.78 1.20 -15.51
N GLU A 75 12.28 1.46 -16.72
CA GLU A 75 13.66 1.16 -17.12
C GLU A 75 14.68 2.00 -16.34
N GLU A 76 14.46 3.31 -16.21
CA GLU A 76 15.34 4.18 -15.40
C GLU A 76 15.43 3.69 -13.94
N ILE A 77 14.33 3.21 -13.35
CA ILE A 77 14.34 2.65 -12.00
C ILE A 77 15.07 1.30 -11.97
N TYR A 78 14.84 0.43 -12.95
CA TYR A 78 15.49 -0.88 -13.07
C TYR A 78 17.02 -0.74 -13.20
N GLU A 79 17.50 0.14 -14.09
CA GLU A 79 18.93 0.36 -14.32
C GLU A 79 19.66 0.80 -13.05
N ARG A 80 18.99 1.56 -12.17
CA ARG A 80 19.58 2.08 -10.91
C ARG A 80 19.46 1.11 -9.73
N THR A 81 18.45 0.25 -9.72
CA THR A 81 18.09 -0.54 -8.53
C THR A 81 18.23 -2.04 -8.71
N HIS A 82 18.17 -2.52 -9.95
CA HIS A 82 18.03 -3.92 -10.36
C HIS A 82 16.81 -4.65 -9.76
N ILE A 83 15.84 -3.90 -9.22
CA ILE A 83 14.53 -4.44 -8.82
C ILE A 83 13.77 -4.79 -10.09
N LYS A 84 13.22 -6.01 -10.18
CA LYS A 84 12.58 -6.50 -11.40
C LYS A 84 11.41 -5.62 -11.83
N HIS A 85 11.27 -5.45 -13.15
CA HIS A 85 10.24 -4.63 -13.82
C HIS A 85 8.85 -4.81 -13.23
N TYR A 86 8.42 -6.06 -13.02
CA TYR A 86 7.12 -6.38 -12.43
C TYR A 86 6.81 -5.56 -11.16
N PHE A 87 7.74 -5.49 -10.19
CA PHE A 87 7.48 -4.75 -8.94
C PHE A 87 7.44 -3.24 -9.14
N ILE A 88 8.24 -2.73 -10.08
CA ILE A 88 8.27 -1.32 -10.43
C ILE A 88 6.98 -0.94 -11.18
N GLU A 89 6.47 -1.81 -12.05
CA GLU A 89 5.18 -1.66 -12.73
C GLU A 89 4.04 -1.62 -11.73
N GLN A 90 4.01 -2.52 -10.74
CA GLN A 90 3.02 -2.48 -9.66
C GLN A 90 3.08 -1.16 -8.86
N MET A 91 4.28 -0.65 -8.61
CA MET A 91 4.47 0.64 -7.96
C MET A 91 4.00 1.81 -8.84
N LYS A 92 4.23 1.73 -10.15
CA LYS A 92 3.78 2.72 -11.11
C LYS A 92 2.26 2.77 -11.20
N GLU A 93 1.59 1.63 -11.25
CA GLU A 93 0.11 1.57 -11.22
C GLU A 93 -0.45 2.22 -9.93
N LEU A 94 0.21 2.02 -8.78
CA LEU A 94 -0.17 2.69 -7.53
C LEU A 94 0.02 4.21 -7.61
N VAL A 95 1.07 4.70 -8.27
CA VAL A 95 1.26 6.14 -8.49
C VAL A 95 0.15 6.69 -9.38
N GLU A 96 -0.13 6.02 -10.50
CA GLU A 96 -1.17 6.45 -11.45
C GLU A 96 -2.56 6.49 -10.77
N GLU A 97 -2.88 5.49 -9.95
CA GLU A 97 -4.10 5.47 -9.16
C GLU A 97 -4.17 6.63 -8.14
N GLU A 98 -3.07 6.91 -7.43
CA GLU A 98 -3.01 8.05 -6.51
C GLU A 98 -3.22 9.38 -7.24
N GLU A 99 -2.61 9.56 -8.41
CA GLU A 99 -2.78 10.77 -9.24
C GLU A 99 -4.23 10.96 -9.72
N GLU A 100 -5.01 9.89 -9.93
CA GLU A 100 -6.44 9.98 -10.19
C GLU A 100 -7.23 10.36 -8.94
N ILE A 101 -6.87 9.81 -7.77
CA ILE A 101 -7.54 10.10 -6.49
C ILE A 101 -7.37 11.57 -6.09
N VAL A 102 -6.16 12.14 -6.20
CA VAL A 102 -5.89 13.52 -5.75
C VAL A 102 -6.66 14.58 -6.54
N LYS A 103 -7.20 14.26 -7.72
CA LYS A 103 -8.11 15.15 -8.47
C LYS A 103 -9.39 15.48 -7.71
N PHE A 104 -9.74 14.69 -6.70
CA PHE A 104 -10.91 14.86 -5.84
C PHE A 104 -10.60 15.58 -4.53
N ARG A 105 -9.41 16.17 -4.35
CA ARG A 105 -9.02 16.89 -3.13
C ARG A 105 -10.13 17.84 -2.64
N GLY A 106 -10.42 17.78 -1.35
CA GLY A 106 -11.53 18.45 -0.68
C GLY A 106 -12.87 17.71 -0.77
N SER A 107 -12.93 16.54 -1.41
CA SER A 107 -14.14 15.75 -1.61
C SER A 107 -13.86 14.24 -1.68
N LEU A 108 -14.92 13.43 -1.67
CA LEU A 108 -14.79 11.98 -1.86
C LEU A 108 -14.59 11.67 -3.37
N PRO A 109 -13.71 10.70 -3.71
CA PRO A 109 -13.59 10.20 -5.07
C PRO A 109 -14.84 9.44 -5.51
N SER A 110 -14.91 9.06 -6.79
CA SER A 110 -15.99 8.19 -7.27
C SER A 110 -16.00 6.85 -6.53
N ASP A 111 -17.17 6.20 -6.53
CA ASP A 111 -17.37 4.94 -5.81
C ASP A 111 -16.43 3.85 -6.36
N GLU A 112 -16.27 3.77 -7.68
CA GLU A 112 -15.37 2.82 -8.34
C GLU A 112 -13.92 3.06 -7.96
N LEU A 113 -13.49 4.32 -7.91
CA LEU A 113 -12.11 4.68 -7.57
C LEU A 113 -11.82 4.38 -6.10
N LEU A 114 -12.77 4.66 -5.20
CA LEU A 114 -12.64 4.30 -3.79
C LEU A 114 -12.57 2.77 -3.61
N ILE A 115 -13.45 2.02 -4.28
CA ILE A 115 -13.43 0.55 -4.26
C ILE A 115 -12.07 0.02 -4.71
N GLN A 116 -11.54 0.52 -5.84
CA GLN A 116 -10.27 0.08 -6.38
C GLN A 116 -9.11 0.42 -5.43
N ALA A 117 -9.09 1.63 -4.87
CA ALA A 117 -8.06 2.05 -3.92
C ALA A 117 -8.00 1.13 -2.69
N LYS A 118 -9.16 0.69 -2.18
CA LYS A 118 -9.21 -0.27 -1.08
C LYS A 118 -8.67 -1.63 -1.47
N LYS A 119 -8.99 -2.13 -2.66
CA LYS A 119 -8.48 -3.41 -3.20
C LYS A 119 -6.97 -3.39 -3.43
N ASP A 120 -6.42 -2.25 -3.80
CA ASP A 120 -4.97 -2.04 -4.01
C ASP A 120 -4.23 -1.63 -2.71
N GLY A 121 -4.95 -1.56 -1.59
CA GLY A 121 -4.38 -1.56 -0.24
C GLY A 121 -4.20 -0.19 0.39
N PHE A 122 -4.70 0.89 -0.23
CA PHE A 122 -4.62 2.24 0.32
C PHE A 122 -5.34 2.31 1.66
N ALA A 123 -4.69 2.88 2.67
CA ALA A 123 -5.28 3.07 4.00
C ALA A 123 -6.26 4.26 3.99
N ASP A 124 -7.35 4.17 4.76
CA ASP A 124 -8.30 5.30 4.88
C ASP A 124 -7.58 6.56 5.40
N ARG A 125 -6.61 6.37 6.31
CA ARG A 125 -5.72 7.42 6.81
C ARG A 125 -4.92 8.11 5.71
N TYR A 126 -4.31 7.35 4.81
CA TYR A 126 -3.52 7.91 3.72
C TYR A 126 -4.41 8.63 2.71
N LEU A 127 -5.56 8.03 2.37
CA LEU A 127 -6.56 8.67 1.51
C LEU A 127 -7.04 10.00 2.13
N SER A 128 -7.25 10.05 3.44
CA SER A 128 -7.62 11.26 4.18
C SER A 128 -6.58 12.36 4.04
N GLU A 129 -5.29 12.00 4.14
CA GLU A 129 -4.18 12.93 4.03
C GLU A 129 -4.07 13.53 2.61
N ILE A 130 -4.14 12.71 1.56
CA ILE A 130 -3.98 13.19 0.17
C ILE A 130 -5.23 13.91 -0.37
N LEU A 131 -6.42 13.57 0.14
CA LEU A 131 -7.68 14.21 -0.23
C LEU A 131 -8.02 15.42 0.64
N GLU A 132 -7.31 15.63 1.76
CA GLU A 132 -7.59 16.71 2.72
C GLU A 132 -9.05 16.68 3.26
N ILE A 133 -9.58 15.48 3.50
CA ILE A 133 -10.90 15.27 4.09
C ILE A 133 -10.81 14.38 5.34
N PRO A 134 -11.80 14.41 6.26
CA PRO A 134 -11.77 13.54 7.44
C PRO A 134 -11.73 12.05 7.07
N GLU A 135 -10.86 11.28 7.73
CA GLU A 135 -10.77 9.81 7.59
C GLU A 135 -12.11 9.12 7.80
N GLU A 136 -12.92 9.63 8.73
CA GLU A 136 -14.27 9.13 9.00
C GLU A 136 -15.19 9.23 7.77
N ALA A 137 -15.07 10.29 6.97
CA ALA A 137 -15.89 10.46 5.76
C ALA A 137 -15.58 9.35 4.74
N ILE A 138 -14.29 9.01 4.57
CA ILE A 138 -13.83 7.92 3.69
C ILE A 138 -14.34 6.59 4.21
N ARG A 139 -14.17 6.33 5.52
CA ARG A 139 -14.62 5.10 6.17
C ARG A 139 -16.13 4.89 6.01
N ASN A 140 -16.93 5.92 6.32
CA ASN A 140 -18.39 5.85 6.22
C ASN A 140 -18.84 5.64 4.78
N LYS A 141 -18.21 6.31 3.81
CA LYS A 141 -18.50 6.11 2.39
C LYS A 141 -18.19 4.69 1.96
N ARG A 142 -17.00 4.18 2.29
CA ARG A 142 -16.55 2.80 2.03
C ARG A 142 -17.55 1.76 2.56
N ILE A 143 -17.94 1.89 3.82
CA ILE A 143 -18.91 0.98 4.46
C ILE A 143 -20.27 1.06 3.77
N GLY A 144 -20.74 2.27 3.44
CA GLY A 144 -22.00 2.47 2.71
C GLY A 144 -22.03 1.82 1.32
N LEU A 145 -20.86 1.58 0.71
CA LEU A 145 -20.72 0.86 -0.56
C LEU A 145 -20.58 -0.66 -0.40
N GLY A 146 -20.62 -1.18 0.84
CA GLY A 146 -20.35 -2.59 1.15
C GLY A 146 -18.89 -3.00 0.96
N VAL A 147 -17.98 -2.03 0.90
CA VAL A 147 -16.53 -2.28 0.77
C VAL A 147 -15.97 -2.48 2.17
N GLU A 148 -16.22 -3.63 2.76
CA GLU A 148 -15.70 -4.01 4.08
C GLU A 148 -14.54 -4.99 3.95
N GLU A 149 -13.65 -5.00 4.96
CA GLU A 149 -12.60 -6.01 4.99
C GLU A 149 -13.22 -7.40 5.25
N ALA A 150 -12.85 -8.36 4.41
CA ALA A 150 -13.13 -9.77 4.64
C ALA A 150 -11.98 -10.41 5.42
N TRP A 151 -12.27 -11.41 6.26
CA TRP A 151 -11.25 -12.19 6.94
C TRP A 151 -11.08 -13.54 6.26
N HIS A 152 -9.87 -13.82 5.79
CA HIS A 152 -9.57 -15.06 5.10
C HIS A 152 -8.54 -15.88 5.86
N GLY A 153 -8.78 -17.19 5.95
CA GLY A 153 -7.89 -18.13 6.62
C GLY A 153 -6.68 -18.52 5.75
N VAL A 154 -5.55 -18.69 6.42
CA VAL A 154 -4.37 -19.45 5.95
C VAL A 154 -4.38 -20.76 6.72
N HIS A 155 -4.68 -21.86 6.02
CA HIS A 155 -4.76 -23.17 6.63
C HIS A 155 -3.37 -23.72 6.95
N VAL A 156 -3.23 -24.27 8.15
CA VAL A 156 -1.98 -24.90 8.59
C VAL A 156 -1.96 -26.34 8.11
N SER A 157 -0.98 -26.68 7.26
CA SER A 157 -0.76 -28.05 6.82
C SER A 157 -0.59 -28.99 8.03
N GLY A 158 -1.27 -30.13 8.01
CA GLY A 158 -1.23 -31.11 9.11
C GLY A 158 -2.18 -30.83 10.28
N THR A 159 -3.03 -29.81 10.19
CA THR A 159 -4.15 -29.58 11.11
C THR A 159 -5.46 -29.65 10.36
N GLN A 160 -6.52 -30.14 11.02
CA GLN A 160 -7.82 -30.31 10.38
C GLN A 160 -8.60 -28.99 10.32
N ASP A 161 -8.57 -28.20 11.41
CA ASP A 161 -9.45 -27.03 11.58
C ASP A 161 -8.72 -25.78 12.08
N SER A 162 -7.38 -25.69 11.95
CA SER A 162 -6.63 -24.50 12.39
C SER A 162 -6.30 -23.58 11.21
N ALA A 163 -6.64 -22.29 11.37
CA ALA A 163 -6.34 -21.24 10.42
C ALA A 163 -5.84 -19.97 11.13
N TYR A 164 -4.89 -19.28 10.51
CA TYR A 164 -4.52 -17.91 10.85
C TYR A 164 -5.20 -16.95 9.89
N TYR A 165 -5.73 -15.84 10.38
CA TYR A 165 -6.54 -14.93 9.57
C TYR A 165 -5.77 -13.70 9.11
N TYR A 166 -6.11 -13.20 7.93
CA TYR A 166 -5.70 -11.89 7.43
C TYR A 166 -6.88 -11.19 6.79
N SER A 167 -6.89 -9.86 6.89
CA SER A 167 -7.88 -9.02 6.20
C SER A 167 -7.57 -8.88 4.71
N THR A 168 -8.59 -8.85 3.87
CA THR A 168 -8.47 -8.50 2.44
C THR A 168 -9.75 -7.86 1.90
N TYR A 169 -9.62 -6.98 0.91
CA TYR A 169 -10.75 -6.44 0.14
C TYR A 169 -11.04 -7.21 -1.15
N ASN A 170 -10.23 -8.25 -1.43
CA ASN A 170 -10.24 -9.00 -2.67
C ASN A 170 -10.91 -10.38 -2.54
N ALA A 171 -11.74 -10.56 -1.52
CA ALA A 171 -12.52 -11.78 -1.29
C ALA A 171 -13.81 -11.45 -0.53
N PRO A 172 -14.89 -12.26 -0.68
CA PRO A 172 -16.02 -12.21 0.23
C PRO A 172 -15.60 -12.66 1.63
N ASP A 173 -16.29 -12.16 2.66
CA ASP A 173 -16.07 -12.66 4.01
C ASP A 173 -16.61 -14.08 4.14
N ALA A 174 -15.71 -15.00 4.46
CA ALA A 174 -15.98 -16.44 4.53
C ALA A 174 -15.86 -16.98 5.97
N ASN A 175 -15.60 -16.12 6.96
CA ASN A 175 -15.35 -16.53 8.34
C ASN A 175 -16.25 -15.76 9.31
N PRO A 176 -17.50 -16.22 9.53
CA PRO A 176 -18.38 -15.59 10.51
C PRO A 176 -17.78 -15.72 11.91
N VAL A 177 -17.86 -14.64 12.69
CA VAL A 177 -17.45 -14.64 14.10
C VAL A 177 -18.39 -15.58 14.87
N SER A 178 -17.83 -16.64 15.45
CA SER A 178 -18.56 -17.47 16.43
C SER A 178 -18.49 -16.81 17.79
N TYR A 179 -19.66 -16.60 18.40
CA TYR A 179 -19.78 -16.14 19.79
C TYR A 179 -19.86 -17.31 20.79
N ASP A 180 -19.90 -18.55 20.29
CA ASP A 180 -19.80 -19.74 21.11
C ASP A 180 -18.38 -19.81 21.66
N LYS A 181 -18.26 -19.72 22.98
CA LYS A 181 -16.98 -19.96 23.66
C LYS A 181 -16.58 -21.43 23.44
N PRO A 182 -15.30 -21.72 23.18
CA PRO A 182 -14.80 -23.10 23.13
C PRO A 182 -15.03 -23.84 24.45
#